data_AF-A0A4R4E7F4-F1
#
_entry.id   AF-A0A4R4E7F4-F1
#
_cell.length_a   1.000
_cell.length_b   1.000
_cell.length_c   1.000
_cell.angle_alpha   90.00
_cell.angle_beta   90.00
_cell.angle_gamma   90.00
#
_symmetry.space_group_name_H-M   'P 1'
#
loop_
_entity.id
_entity.type
_entity.pdbx_description
1 polymer ?
#
loop_
_entity_poly.entity_id
_entity_poly.type
_entity_poly.pdbx_seq_one_letter_code
_entity_poly.pdbx_strand_id
1 'polypeptide(L)'
;MSTQFHIPVRIESLEKRRRMTGVLHIVAGFYLLAATASWLLQRNLQGVAGALPFVLVGLAAIVYGIRRRKLDPAVRYNSALRGLEAVAMGLLALTQEGIASYGLYAWTALSVMLLFSEKVLFQPSVIELTEAGVGLPGSPKPPVLPWNELENIIIRADFLTLFRHDKKYVQLEVTQAPDPQQLAAADAFGKAQIRKQSTTAPHVA
;
A
#
# COMPACT_ATOMS: atom_id res chain seq x y z
N MET A 1 -18.59 19.23 19.96
CA MET A 1 -17.65 18.12 19.70
C MET A 1 -18.14 17.44 18.44
N SER A 2 -17.40 17.52 17.33
CA SER A 2 -17.75 16.84 16.09
C SER A 2 -17.55 15.33 16.29
N THR A 3 -18.62 14.55 16.23
CA THR A 3 -18.53 13.10 16.37
C THR A 3 -17.83 12.53 15.14
N GLN A 4 -16.64 11.95 15.34
CA GLN A 4 -15.83 11.33 14.30
C GLN A 4 -15.58 9.87 14.67
N PHE A 5 -15.94 8.95 13.78
CA PHE A 5 -15.66 7.53 13.95
C PHE A 5 -14.59 7.08 12.96
N HIS A 6 -13.62 6.31 13.43
CA HIS A 6 -12.53 5.76 12.63
C HIS A 6 -12.64 4.24 12.59
N ILE A 7 -12.91 3.67 11.42
CA ILE A 7 -13.10 2.23 11.25
C ILE A 7 -11.97 1.69 10.37
N PRO A 8 -11.06 0.86 10.91
CA PRO A 8 -9.97 0.29 10.14
C PRO A 8 -10.48 -0.81 9.22
N VAL A 9 -10.30 -0.64 7.92
CA VAL A 9 -10.83 -1.53 6.88
C VAL A 9 -9.74 -2.13 6.01
N ARG A 10 -10.04 -3.30 5.43
CA ARG A 10 -9.24 -3.98 4.42
C ARG A 10 -9.80 -3.64 3.06
N ILE A 11 -8.93 -3.17 2.18
CA ILE A 11 -9.25 -2.98 0.77
C ILE A 11 -8.48 -4.03 -0.03
N GLU A 12 -9.18 -4.92 -0.71
CA GLU A 12 -8.58 -6.01 -1.48
C GLU A 12 -7.61 -5.50 -2.55
N SER A 13 -7.97 -4.40 -3.22
CA SER A 13 -7.14 -3.77 -4.26
C SER A 13 -5.79 -3.27 -3.70
N LEU A 14 -5.79 -2.72 -2.48
CA LEU A 14 -4.56 -2.35 -1.78
C LEU A 14 -3.76 -3.57 -1.38
N GLU A 15 -4.40 -4.65 -0.95
CA GLU A 15 -3.67 -5.88 -0.61
C GLU A 15 -2.99 -6.52 -1.83
N LYS A 16 -3.66 -6.53 -2.99
CA LYS A 16 -3.05 -6.98 -4.26
C LYS A 16 -1.82 -6.14 -4.60
N ARG A 17 -1.90 -4.82 -4.49
CA ARG A 17 -0.76 -3.90 -4.67
C ARG A 17 0.35 -4.17 -3.65
N ARG A 18 0.00 -4.42 -2.38
CA ARG A 18 0.97 -4.79 -1.34
C ARG A 18 1.66 -6.11 -1.65
N ARG A 19 0.99 -7.11 -2.25
CA ARG A 19 1.66 -8.36 -2.70
C ARG A 19 2.66 -8.08 -3.83
N MET A 20 2.29 -7.21 -4.77
CA MET A 20 3.17 -6.81 -5.88
C MET A 20 4.48 -6.17 -5.42
N THR A 21 4.48 -5.39 -4.33
CA THR A 21 5.73 -4.86 -3.75
C THR A 21 6.71 -5.96 -3.35
N GLY A 22 6.23 -7.08 -2.78
CA GLY A 22 7.09 -8.22 -2.44
C GLY A 22 7.73 -8.86 -3.68
N VAL A 23 6.95 -8.99 -4.75
CA VAL A 23 7.44 -9.49 -6.06
C VAL A 23 8.52 -8.57 -6.63
N LEU A 24 8.34 -7.25 -6.53
CA LEU A 24 9.31 -6.28 -7.04
C LEU A 24 10.67 -6.35 -6.31
N HIS A 25 10.70 -6.71 -5.03
CA HIS A 25 11.96 -6.99 -4.31
C HIS A 25 12.63 -8.27 -4.81
N ILE A 26 11.85 -9.32 -5.08
CA ILE A 26 12.37 -10.58 -5.63
C ILE A 26 13.01 -10.33 -7.00
N VAL A 27 12.30 -9.63 -7.89
CA VAL A 27 12.80 -9.32 -9.23
C VAL A 27 14.05 -8.42 -9.17
N ALA A 28 14.03 -7.37 -8.34
CA ALA A 28 15.20 -6.52 -8.15
C ALA A 28 16.40 -7.32 -7.59
N GLY A 29 16.17 -8.19 -6.60
CA GLY A 29 17.21 -9.03 -6.03
C GLY A 29 17.83 -9.99 -7.05
N PHE A 30 17.01 -10.69 -7.85
CA PHE A 30 17.52 -11.56 -8.92
C PHE A 30 18.28 -10.78 -9.98
N TYR A 31 17.78 -9.61 -10.38
CA TYR A 31 18.47 -8.75 -11.34
C TYR A 31 19.84 -8.32 -10.82
N LEU A 32 19.92 -7.89 -9.55
CA LEU A 32 21.19 -7.50 -8.91
C LEU A 32 22.18 -8.66 -8.87
N LEU A 33 21.72 -9.86 -8.49
CA LEU A 33 22.57 -11.06 -8.45
C LEU A 33 23.08 -11.44 -9.85
N ALA A 34 22.21 -11.42 -10.85
CA ALA A 34 22.60 -11.72 -12.24
C ALA A 34 23.60 -10.70 -12.78
N ALA A 35 23.37 -9.40 -12.54
CA ALA A 35 24.28 -8.34 -12.95
C ALA A 35 25.64 -8.42 -12.22
N THR A 36 25.63 -8.77 -10.94
CA THR A 36 26.84 -8.97 -10.14
C THR A 36 27.65 -10.18 -10.62
N ALA A 37 26.97 -11.30 -10.92
CA ALA A 37 27.60 -12.49 -11.45
C ALA A 37 28.23 -12.24 -12.82
N SER A 38 27.51 -11.55 -13.72
CA SER A 38 28.03 -11.13 -15.03
C SER A 38 29.28 -10.27 -14.89
N TRP A 39 29.25 -9.28 -13.99
CA TRP A 39 30.39 -8.42 -13.69
C TRP A 39 31.62 -9.18 -13.17
N LEU A 40 31.42 -10.18 -12.29
CA LEU A 40 32.51 -11.03 -11.81
C LEU A 40 33.11 -11.88 -12.92
N LEU A 41 32.27 -12.46 -13.79
CA LEU A 41 32.72 -13.28 -14.91
C LEU A 41 33.53 -12.46 -15.92
N GLN A 42 33.11 -11.24 -16.22
CA GLN A 42 33.87 -10.32 -17.08
C GLN A 42 35.26 -9.98 -16.53
N ARG A 43 35.43 -10.06 -15.20
CA ARG A 43 36.69 -9.80 -14.50
C ARG A 43 37.47 -11.08 -14.17
N ASN A 44 37.11 -12.23 -14.74
CA ASN A 44 37.72 -13.53 -14.42
C ASN A 44 37.73 -13.83 -12.91
N LEU A 45 36.62 -13.52 -12.23
CA LEU A 45 36.43 -13.67 -10.78
C LEU A 45 37.37 -12.81 -9.93
N GLN A 46 38.07 -11.82 -10.50
CA GLN A 46 38.79 -10.84 -9.71
C GLN A 46 37.81 -9.87 -9.03
N GLY A 47 38.06 -9.54 -7.76
CA GLY A 47 37.22 -8.61 -7.00
C GLY A 47 36.00 -9.24 -6.32
N VAL A 48 36.01 -10.54 -6.02
CA VAL A 48 34.95 -11.23 -5.25
C VAL A 48 34.56 -10.49 -3.97
N ALA A 49 35.55 -9.97 -3.23
CA ALA A 49 35.30 -9.20 -2.02
C ALA A 49 34.45 -7.94 -2.28
N GLY A 50 34.67 -7.27 -3.42
CA GLY A 50 33.87 -6.11 -3.86
C GLY A 50 32.47 -6.48 -4.34
N ALA A 51 32.25 -7.73 -4.77
CA ALA A 51 30.93 -8.23 -5.16
C ALA A 51 30.04 -8.59 -3.96
N LEU A 52 30.66 -8.92 -2.81
CA LEU A 52 29.96 -9.42 -1.63
C LEU A 52 28.80 -8.52 -1.15
N PRO A 53 28.96 -7.18 -1.06
CA PRO A 53 27.85 -6.30 -0.66
C PRO A 53 26.64 -6.40 -1.59
N PHE A 54 26.85 -6.48 -2.92
CA PHE A 54 25.76 -6.60 -3.89
C PHE A 54 25.05 -7.94 -3.78
N VAL A 55 25.81 -9.02 -3.56
CA VAL A 55 25.25 -10.35 -3.32
C VAL A 55 24.39 -10.37 -2.05
N LEU A 56 24.88 -9.78 -0.96
CA LEU A 56 24.14 -9.71 0.30
C LEU A 56 22.83 -8.92 0.15
N VAL A 57 22.85 -7.77 -0.54
CA VAL A 57 21.63 -6.99 -0.81
C VAL A 57 20.66 -7.77 -1.70
N GLY A 58 21.15 -8.42 -2.76
CA GLY A 58 20.31 -9.23 -3.66
C GLY A 58 19.62 -10.39 -2.96
N LEU A 59 20.36 -11.11 -2.09
CA LEU A 59 19.80 -12.19 -1.28
C LEU A 59 18.82 -11.67 -0.23
N ALA A 60 19.16 -10.58 0.46
CA ALA A 60 18.27 -9.94 1.42
C ALA A 60 16.95 -9.52 0.77
N ALA A 61 16.99 -8.96 -0.45
CA ALA A 61 15.82 -8.57 -1.21
C ALA A 61 14.92 -9.76 -1.57
N ILE A 62 15.50 -10.88 -2.02
CA ILE A 62 14.76 -12.11 -2.33
C ILE A 62 14.12 -12.70 -1.08
N VAL A 63 14.90 -12.85 0.00
CA VAL A 63 14.42 -13.43 1.26
C VAL A 63 13.32 -12.56 1.85
N TYR A 64 13.51 -11.24 1.87
CA TYR A 64 12.50 -10.30 2.31
C TYR A 64 11.26 -10.40 1.44
N GLY A 65 11.35 -10.35 0.11
CA GLY A 65 10.19 -10.43 -0.77
C GLY A 65 9.35 -11.71 -0.59
N ILE A 66 10.01 -12.87 -0.42
CA ILE A 66 9.34 -14.16 -0.18
C ILE A 66 8.70 -14.20 1.22
N ARG A 67 9.42 -13.74 2.25
CA ARG A 67 9.02 -13.88 3.65
C ARG A 67 8.45 -12.59 4.27
N ARG A 68 8.14 -11.57 3.46
CA ARG A 68 7.78 -10.23 3.95
C ARG A 68 6.65 -10.26 4.96
N ARG A 69 5.61 -11.05 4.68
CA ARG A 69 4.43 -11.18 5.55
C ARG A 69 4.77 -11.68 6.95
N LYS A 70 5.83 -12.47 7.10
CA LYS A 70 6.27 -13.03 8.39
C LYS A 70 7.32 -12.15 9.07
N LEU A 71 8.28 -11.61 8.29
CA LEU A 71 9.40 -10.84 8.83
C LEU A 71 9.02 -9.39 9.13
N ASP A 72 8.13 -8.81 8.35
CA ASP A 72 7.76 -7.39 8.46
C ASP A 72 6.25 -7.17 8.23
N PRO A 73 5.40 -7.61 9.16
CA PRO A 73 3.94 -7.42 9.06
C PRO A 73 3.54 -5.93 9.01
N ALA A 74 4.32 -5.08 9.70
CA ALA A 74 4.11 -3.63 9.79
C ALA A 74 4.82 -2.84 8.66
N VAL A 75 5.55 -3.52 7.78
CA VAL A 75 6.21 -2.95 6.59
C VAL A 75 7.21 -1.82 6.95
N ARG A 76 7.92 -1.97 8.07
CA ARG A 76 8.90 -1.02 8.61
C ARG A 76 10.20 -0.97 7.80
N TYR A 77 10.62 -2.11 7.26
CA TYR A 77 11.91 -2.28 6.58
C TYR A 77 11.83 -2.07 5.07
N ASN A 78 10.63 -2.02 4.50
CA ASN A 78 10.42 -1.89 3.05
C ASN A 78 11.16 -0.70 2.44
N SER A 79 11.02 0.49 3.03
CA SER A 79 11.71 1.69 2.55
C SER A 79 13.24 1.58 2.70
N ALA A 80 13.72 1.00 3.81
CA ALA A 80 15.16 0.81 3.99
C ALA A 80 15.73 -0.15 2.92
N LEU A 81 15.03 -1.26 2.65
CA LEU A 81 15.43 -2.20 1.61
C LEU A 81 15.39 -1.58 0.21
N ARG A 82 14.37 -0.77 -0.11
CA ARG A 82 14.36 -0.01 -1.39
C ARG A 82 15.55 0.94 -1.51
N GLY A 83 15.91 1.62 -0.43
CA GLY A 83 17.11 2.46 -0.38
C GLY A 83 18.39 1.66 -0.63
N LEU A 84 18.53 0.50 0.01
CA LEU A 84 19.67 -0.39 -0.19
C LEU A 84 19.75 -0.94 -1.62
N GLU A 85 18.62 -1.36 -2.20
CA GLU A 85 18.55 -1.78 -3.60
C GLU A 85 18.96 -0.66 -4.55
N ALA A 86 18.45 0.57 -4.35
CA ALA A 86 18.80 1.72 -5.17
C ALA A 86 20.30 2.03 -5.11
N VAL A 87 20.88 2.05 -3.90
CA VAL A 87 22.32 2.32 -3.71
C VAL A 87 23.15 1.19 -4.32
N ALA A 88 22.81 -0.07 -4.07
CA ALA A 88 23.55 -1.23 -4.59
C ALA A 88 23.53 -1.26 -6.13
N MET A 89 22.36 -1.08 -6.75
CA MET A 89 22.22 -1.04 -8.20
C MET A 89 22.98 0.15 -8.79
N GLY A 90 22.85 1.34 -8.19
CA GLY A 90 23.51 2.55 -8.67
C GLY A 90 25.03 2.46 -8.61
N LEU A 91 25.58 1.94 -7.50
CA LEU A 91 27.01 1.72 -7.36
C LEU A 91 27.52 0.67 -8.34
N LEU A 92 26.79 -0.43 -8.55
CA LEU A 92 27.18 -1.44 -9.54
C LEU A 92 27.11 -0.87 -10.97
N ALA A 93 26.12 -0.01 -11.26
CA ALA A 93 25.97 0.64 -12.57
C ALA A 93 27.20 1.47 -12.97
N LEU A 94 27.82 2.17 -11.99
CA LEU A 94 29.02 2.97 -12.21
C LEU A 94 30.25 2.14 -12.62
N THR A 95 30.20 0.82 -12.43
CA THR A 95 31.31 -0.09 -12.75
C THR A 95 31.12 -0.86 -14.05
N GLN A 96 30.00 -0.63 -14.76
CA GLN A 96 29.62 -1.31 -15.99
C GLN A 96 29.40 -0.29 -17.12
N GLU A 97 29.41 -0.77 -18.35
CA GLU A 97 29.20 0.06 -19.54
C GLU A 97 28.06 -0.47 -20.42
N GLY A 98 27.56 0.38 -21.31
CA GLY A 98 26.52 0.02 -22.28
C GLY A 98 25.17 -0.37 -21.65
N ILE A 99 24.51 -1.36 -22.26
CA ILE A 99 23.16 -1.78 -21.88
C ILE A 99 23.10 -2.28 -20.43
N ALA A 100 24.17 -2.90 -19.93
CA ALA A 100 24.19 -3.44 -18.58
C ALA A 100 24.11 -2.33 -17.52
N SER A 101 24.83 -1.22 -17.72
CA SER A 101 24.73 -0.06 -16.82
C SER A 101 23.40 0.67 -16.96
N TYR A 102 22.86 0.82 -18.17
CA TYR A 102 21.54 1.43 -18.36
C TYR A 102 20.42 0.67 -17.65
N GLY A 103 20.44 -0.68 -17.69
CA GLY A 103 19.48 -1.49 -16.94
C GLY A 103 19.60 -1.30 -15.43
N LEU A 104 20.83 -1.23 -14.89
CA LEU A 104 21.07 -0.95 -13.47
C LEU A 104 20.62 0.47 -13.06
N TYR A 105 20.85 1.48 -13.89
CA TYR A 105 20.34 2.84 -13.65
C TYR A 105 18.82 2.90 -13.69
N ALA A 106 18.18 2.20 -14.62
CA ALA A 106 16.72 2.12 -14.67
C ALA A 106 16.15 1.50 -13.39
N TRP A 107 16.75 0.41 -12.89
CA TRP A 107 16.36 -0.20 -11.62
C TRP A 107 16.64 0.71 -10.41
N THR A 108 17.72 1.48 -10.45
CA THR A 108 18.03 2.49 -9.43
C THR A 108 16.94 3.55 -9.37
N ALA A 109 16.60 4.17 -10.50
CA ALA A 109 15.56 5.19 -10.59
C ALA A 109 14.19 4.64 -10.16
N LEU A 110 13.85 3.43 -10.60
CA LEU A 110 12.61 2.75 -10.20
C LEU A 110 12.57 2.51 -8.68
N SER A 111 13.67 2.05 -8.08
CA SER A 111 13.74 1.79 -6.64
C SER A 111 13.58 3.08 -5.82
N VAL A 112 14.17 4.19 -6.29
CA VAL A 112 13.96 5.52 -5.69
C VAL A 112 12.51 5.98 -5.85
N MET A 113 11.90 5.81 -7.02
CA MET A 113 10.49 6.17 -7.23
C MET A 113 9.55 5.35 -6.32
N LEU A 114 9.82 4.05 -6.17
CA LEU A 114 9.07 3.16 -5.29
C LEU A 114 9.28 3.49 -3.81
N LEU A 115 10.48 3.92 -3.41
CA LEU A 115 10.77 4.37 -2.05
C LEU A 115 9.78 5.44 -1.56
N PHE A 116 9.38 6.36 -2.44
CA PHE A 116 8.43 7.42 -2.11
C PHE A 116 6.97 6.99 -2.32
N SER A 117 6.67 6.31 -3.43
CA SER A 117 5.27 5.94 -3.74
C SER A 117 4.71 4.84 -2.84
N GLU A 118 5.54 3.91 -2.37
CA GLU A 118 5.11 2.81 -1.51
C GLU A 118 4.77 3.26 -0.08
N LYS A 119 5.33 4.40 0.41
CA LYS A 119 4.96 4.95 1.73
C LYS A 119 3.46 5.21 1.86
N VAL A 120 2.81 5.64 0.78
CA VAL A 120 1.36 5.89 0.75
C VAL A 120 0.56 4.57 0.75
N LEU A 121 1.08 3.53 0.10
CA LEU A 121 0.40 2.24 -0.03
C LEU A 121 0.29 1.47 1.30
N PHE A 122 1.23 1.71 2.21
CA PHE A 122 1.29 1.03 3.51
C PHE A 122 0.62 1.80 4.65
N GLN A 123 0.03 2.97 4.39
CA GLN A 123 -0.78 3.63 5.40
C GLN A 123 -2.02 2.78 5.76
N PRO A 124 -2.42 2.76 7.05
CA PRO A 124 -3.63 2.07 7.47
C PRO A 124 -4.84 2.67 6.74
N SER A 125 -5.66 1.80 6.16
CA SER A 125 -6.89 2.20 5.49
C SER A 125 -7.97 2.37 6.54
N VAL A 126 -8.32 3.61 6.85
CA VAL A 126 -9.32 3.97 7.84
C VAL A 126 -10.47 4.68 7.12
N ILE A 127 -11.69 4.20 7.34
CA ILE A 127 -12.89 4.96 6.99
C ILE A 127 -13.16 5.94 8.11
N GLU A 128 -13.37 7.20 7.72
CA GLU A 128 -13.76 8.26 8.64
C GLU A 128 -15.23 8.61 8.42
N LEU A 129 -16.05 8.46 9.46
CA LEU A 129 -17.42 8.96 9.44
C LEU A 129 -17.43 10.34 10.10
N THR A 130 -17.80 11.36 9.34
CA THR A 130 -17.87 12.75 9.78
C THR A 130 -19.25 13.32 9.50
N GLU A 131 -19.54 14.52 10.00
CA GLU A 131 -20.79 15.22 9.66
C GLU A 131 -20.90 15.56 8.16
N ALA A 132 -19.77 15.78 7.49
CA ALA A 132 -19.75 16.10 6.06
C ALA A 132 -19.99 14.88 5.15
N GLY A 133 -19.62 13.68 5.61
CA GLY A 133 -19.73 12.46 4.82
C GLY A 133 -18.84 11.33 5.29
N VAL A 134 -18.71 10.31 4.44
CA VAL A 134 -17.86 9.12 4.63
C VAL A 134 -16.55 9.31 3.87
N GLY A 135 -15.44 9.46 4.58
CA GLY A 135 -14.10 9.50 4.00
C GLY A 135 -13.68 8.12 3.50
N LEU A 136 -13.43 8.00 2.19
CA LEU A 136 -12.98 6.74 1.59
C LEU A 136 -11.45 6.63 1.62
N PRO A 137 -10.90 5.52 2.15
CA PRO A 137 -9.46 5.29 2.20
C PRO A 137 -8.87 4.98 0.81
N GLY A 138 -7.60 5.34 0.60
CA GLY A 138 -6.83 4.92 -0.59
C GLY A 138 -6.34 6.05 -1.50
N SER A 139 -6.57 7.32 -1.16
CA SER A 139 -6.04 8.48 -1.87
C SER A 139 -5.36 9.46 -0.89
N PRO A 140 -4.26 10.16 -1.27
CA PRO A 140 -3.63 11.19 -0.45
C PRO A 140 -4.59 12.32 -0.03
N LYS A 141 -5.63 12.56 -0.84
CA LYS A 141 -6.82 13.31 -0.46
C LYS A 141 -8.00 12.32 -0.51
N PRO A 142 -8.44 11.78 0.63
CA PRO A 142 -9.54 10.83 0.64
C PRO A 142 -10.80 11.52 0.10
N PRO A 143 -11.43 11.02 -0.97
CA PRO A 143 -12.70 11.57 -1.42
C PRO A 143 -13.73 11.36 -0.31
N VAL A 144 -14.46 12.42 0.02
CA VAL A 144 -15.58 12.37 0.97
C VAL A 144 -16.82 12.02 0.17
N LEU A 145 -17.41 10.87 0.45
CA LEU A 145 -18.71 10.47 -0.08
C LEU A 145 -19.80 11.16 0.77
N PRO A 146 -20.57 12.09 0.20
CA PRO A 146 -21.58 12.82 0.97
C PRO A 146 -22.77 11.91 1.33
N TRP A 147 -23.43 12.23 2.44
CA TRP A 147 -24.51 11.41 2.99
C TRP A 147 -25.74 11.31 2.07
N ASN A 148 -25.99 12.31 1.22
CA ASN A 148 -27.08 12.32 0.24
C ASN A 148 -26.90 11.34 -0.92
N GLU A 149 -25.71 10.79 -1.12
CA GLU A 149 -25.46 9.77 -2.15
C GLU A 149 -25.69 8.34 -1.62
N LEU A 150 -25.87 8.20 -0.31
CA LEU A 150 -26.01 6.92 0.38
C LEU A 150 -27.48 6.60 0.64
N GLU A 151 -27.92 5.44 0.16
CA GLU A 151 -29.23 4.88 0.48
C GLU A 151 -29.23 4.24 1.86
N ASN A 152 -28.15 3.54 2.21
CA ASN A 152 -28.02 2.84 3.46
C ASN A 152 -26.55 2.59 3.82
N ILE A 153 -26.30 2.38 5.11
CA ILE A 153 -25.01 1.99 5.64
C ILE A 153 -25.22 0.86 6.66
N ILE A 154 -24.39 -0.17 6.55
CA ILE A 154 -24.39 -1.30 7.50
C ILE A 154 -22.96 -1.44 8.02
N ILE A 155 -22.79 -1.31 9.33
CA ILE A 155 -21.50 -1.48 9.99
C ILE A 155 -21.61 -2.65 10.95
N ARG A 156 -20.83 -3.72 10.70
CA ARG A 156 -20.73 -4.91 11.56
C ARG A 156 -19.28 -5.19 11.91
N ALA A 157 -19.07 -6.15 12.81
CA ALA A 157 -17.75 -6.56 13.27
C ALA A 157 -16.82 -7.02 12.13
N ASP A 158 -17.38 -7.66 11.11
CA ASP A 158 -16.59 -8.25 10.02
C ASP A 158 -16.63 -7.42 8.73
N PHE A 159 -17.67 -6.62 8.52
CA PHE A 159 -17.87 -5.87 7.28
C PHE A 159 -18.56 -4.52 7.48
N LEU A 160 -18.14 -3.56 6.65
CA LEU A 160 -18.81 -2.30 6.42
C LEU A 160 -19.33 -2.29 4.99
N THR A 161 -20.63 -2.04 4.82
CA THR A 161 -21.27 -1.96 3.51
C THR A 161 -21.92 -0.59 3.33
N LEU A 162 -21.51 0.11 2.27
CA LEU A 162 -22.10 1.37 1.81
C LEU A 162 -22.99 1.08 0.61
N PHE A 163 -24.28 1.40 0.71
CA PHE A 163 -25.23 1.31 -0.41
C PHE A 163 -25.42 2.70 -0.99
N ARG A 164 -25.19 2.85 -2.29
CA ARG A 164 -25.36 4.12 -3.00
C ARG A 164 -26.65 4.11 -3.81
N HIS A 165 -27.24 5.29 -4.00
CA HIS A 165 -28.45 5.45 -4.81
C HIS A 165 -28.28 5.01 -6.28
N ASP A 166 -27.05 4.97 -6.81
CA ASP A 166 -26.74 4.50 -8.16
C ASP A 166 -26.75 2.96 -8.30
N LYS A 167 -27.35 2.25 -7.34
CA LYS A 167 -27.41 0.78 -7.23
C LYS A 167 -26.04 0.10 -7.11
N LYS A 168 -24.96 0.86 -6.85
CA LYS A 168 -23.66 0.30 -6.50
C LYS A 168 -23.55 0.15 -4.99
N TYR A 169 -22.78 -0.84 -4.56
CA TYR A 169 -22.41 -0.97 -3.16
C TYR A 169 -20.90 -1.16 -3.02
N VAL A 170 -20.37 -0.73 -1.89
CA VAL A 170 -18.96 -0.92 -1.51
C VAL A 170 -18.95 -1.71 -0.22
N GLN A 171 -18.40 -2.91 -0.25
CA GLN A 171 -18.22 -3.74 0.94
C GLN A 171 -16.73 -3.83 1.28
N LEU A 172 -16.41 -3.59 2.54
CA LEU A 172 -15.05 -3.56 3.06
C LEU A 172 -14.98 -4.40 4.33
N GLU A 173 -13.94 -5.22 4.45
CA GLU A 173 -13.71 -6.07 5.61
C GLU A 173 -13.13 -5.22 6.75
N VAL A 174 -13.62 -5.38 7.98
CA VAL A 174 -13.10 -4.65 9.14
C VAL A 174 -11.88 -5.39 9.70
N THR A 175 -10.74 -4.72 9.83
CA THR A 175 -9.44 -5.37 10.10
C THR A 175 -9.05 -5.48 11.57
N GLN A 176 -9.59 -4.60 12.40
CA GLN A 176 -9.51 -4.71 13.85
C GLN A 176 -10.92 -4.57 14.36
N ALA A 177 -11.37 -5.54 15.14
CA ALA A 177 -12.68 -5.50 15.79
C ALA A 177 -12.71 -4.27 16.73
N PRO A 178 -13.38 -3.17 16.36
CA PRO A 178 -13.62 -2.09 17.29
C PRO A 178 -14.57 -2.63 18.36
N ASP A 179 -14.61 -1.99 19.52
CA ASP A 179 -15.57 -2.31 20.57
C ASP A 179 -16.99 -2.40 19.96
N PRO A 180 -17.75 -3.49 20.17
CA PRO A 180 -19.13 -3.62 19.69
C PRO A 180 -20.00 -2.40 19.98
N GLN A 181 -19.75 -1.69 21.08
CA GLN A 181 -20.46 -0.44 21.39
C GLN A 181 -20.11 0.70 20.42
N GLN A 182 -18.84 0.82 20.02
CA GLN A 182 -18.39 1.81 19.03
C GLN A 182 -18.94 1.50 17.63
N LEU A 183 -18.98 0.23 17.25
CA LEU A 183 -19.57 -0.20 15.97
C LEU A 183 -21.07 0.14 15.92
N ALA A 184 -21.81 -0.18 16.98
CA ALA A 184 -23.23 0.13 17.08
C ALA A 184 -23.49 1.64 17.05
N ALA A 185 -22.66 2.43 17.74
CA ALA A 185 -22.74 3.89 17.71
C ALA A 185 -22.45 4.45 16.31
N ALA A 186 -21.45 3.91 15.61
CA ALA A 186 -21.12 4.29 14.24
C ALA A 186 -22.25 3.95 13.24
N ASP A 187 -22.84 2.75 13.35
CA ASP A 187 -23.97 2.32 12.51
C ASP A 187 -25.19 3.23 12.72
N ALA A 188 -25.54 3.50 13.98
CA ALA A 188 -26.63 4.39 14.35
C ALA A 188 -26.37 5.83 13.86
N PHE A 189 -25.14 6.32 13.99
CA PHE A 189 -24.75 7.64 13.49
C PHE A 189 -24.91 7.75 11.97
N GLY A 190 -24.40 6.77 11.21
CA GLY A 190 -24.51 6.77 9.75
C GLY A 190 -25.97 6.75 9.28
N LYS A 191 -26.81 5.90 9.89
CA LYS A 191 -28.26 5.86 9.59
C LYS A 191 -28.97 7.16 9.94
N ALA A 192 -28.59 7.80 11.06
CA ALA A 192 -29.14 9.09 11.44
C ALA A 192 -28.78 10.20 10.45
N GLN A 193 -27.55 10.22 9.92
CA GLN A 193 -27.13 11.21 8.92
C GLN A 193 -27.86 11.02 7.59
N ILE A 194 -27.98 9.78 7.10
CA ILE A 194 -28.75 9.48 5.89
C ILE A 194 -30.21 9.93 6.05
N ARG A 195 -30.85 9.60 7.19
CA ARG A 195 -32.25 10.01 7.46
C ARG A 195 -32.41 11.52 7.55
N LYS A 196 -31.45 12.23 8.14
CA LYS A 196 -31.48 13.71 8.16
C LYS A 196 -31.53 14.25 6.73
N GLN A 197 -30.66 13.77 5.84
CA GLN A 197 -30.60 14.28 4.47
C GLN A 197 -31.76 13.84 3.58
N SER A 198 -32.32 12.64 3.81
CA SER A 198 -33.53 12.20 3.11
C SER A 198 -34.77 13.03 3.45
N THR A 199 -34.81 13.65 4.63
CA THR A 199 -35.94 14.50 5.06
C THR A 199 -35.81 15.94 4.55
N THR A 200 -34.59 16.39 4.21
CA THR A 200 -34.30 17.75 3.72
C THR A 200 -34.31 17.86 2.19
N ALA A 201 -34.40 16.75 1.46
CA ALA A 201 -34.54 16.78 0.00
C ALA A 201 -35.94 17.32 -0.36
N PRO A 202 -36.05 18.50 -1.02
CA PRO A 202 -37.36 19.00 -1.42
C PRO A 202 -37.95 18.04 -2.46
N HIS A 203 -39.21 17.65 -2.25
CA HIS A 203 -40.07 17.14 -3.30
C HIS A 203 -40.07 18.15 -4.45
N VAL A 204 -39.24 17.93 -5.46
CA VAL A 204 -39.45 18.57 -6.77
C VAL A 204 -40.54 17.75 -7.44
N ALA A 205 -41.76 18.27 -7.34
CA ALA A 205 -42.92 17.83 -8.09
C ALA A 205 -42.77 18.23 -9.57
#